data_AF-A0A4C1WQH3-F1
#
_entry.id   AF-A0A4C1WQH3-F1
#
_cell.length_a   1.000
_cell.length_b   1.000
_cell.length_c   1.000
_cell.angle_alpha   90.00
_cell.angle_beta   90.00
_cell.angle_gamma   90.00
#
_symmetry.space_group_name_H-M   'P 1'
#
loop_
_entity.id
_entity.type
_entity.pdbx_description
1 polymer ?
#
loop_
_entity_poly.entity_id
_entity_poly.type
_entity_poly.pdbx_seq_one_letter_code
_entity_poly.pdbx_strand_id
1 'polypeptide(L)'
;MVKASREKVVNILSDSRSSLELLSNPRAGHPLAHAIRKKLKPTPVQTQIFTGHTGIAEYLHRFKLLQSPSCECDADKIESVWHIILECPRYEVARYDLEHKIETKLENKKCTK
;
A
#
# COMPACT_ATOMS: atom_id res chain seq x y z
N MET A 1 21.77 7.27 -29.07
CA MET A 1 21.44 6.59 -27.79
C MET A 1 20.24 7.26 -27.17
N VAL A 2 19.03 6.69 -27.36
CA VAL A 2 17.79 7.22 -26.79
C VAL A 2 17.78 6.88 -25.30
N LYS A 3 17.82 7.88 -24.43
CA LYS A 3 17.63 7.67 -22.98
C LYS A 3 16.20 7.21 -22.75
N ALA A 4 16.03 6.01 -22.18
CA ALA A 4 14.75 5.53 -21.70
C ALA A 4 14.23 6.50 -20.63
N SER A 5 13.15 7.20 -20.94
CA SER A 5 12.39 7.97 -19.97
C SER A 5 11.80 6.98 -18.97
N ARG A 6 12.23 7.02 -17.70
CA ARG A 6 11.61 6.24 -16.62
C ARG A 6 10.14 6.65 -16.55
N GLU A 7 9.24 5.76 -16.96
CA GLU A 7 7.80 5.98 -16.83
C GLU A 7 7.48 6.22 -15.35
N LYS A 8 6.97 7.41 -15.05
CA LYS A 8 6.58 7.81 -13.70
C LYS A 8 5.32 7.02 -13.34
N VAL A 9 5.49 5.88 -12.66
CA VAL A 9 4.39 5.12 -12.08
C VAL A 9 3.74 5.98 -11.01
N VAL A 10 2.52 6.44 -11.27
CA VAL A 10 1.73 7.23 -10.32
C VAL A 10 0.62 6.35 -9.78
N ASN A 11 0.66 6.11 -8.47
CA ASN A 11 -0.41 5.44 -7.76
C ASN A 11 -1.47 6.49 -7.42
N ILE A 12 -2.71 6.28 -7.87
CA ILE A 12 -3.84 7.12 -7.47
C ILE A 12 -4.44 6.51 -6.21
N LEU A 13 -4.38 7.28 -5.12
CA LEU A 13 -5.02 6.93 -3.86
C LEU A 13 -6.40 7.58 -3.82
N SER A 14 -7.47 6.77 -3.81
CA SER A 14 -8.85 7.23 -3.64
C SER A 14 -9.57 6.32 -2.65
N ASP A 15 -10.28 6.93 -1.71
CA ASP A 15 -11.15 6.29 -0.70
C ASP A 15 -12.61 6.18 -1.17
N SER A 16 -12.93 6.71 -2.35
CA SER A 16 -14.28 6.66 -2.92
C SER A 16 -14.56 5.32 -3.58
N ARG A 17 -15.47 4.54 -2.99
CA ARG A 17 -15.99 3.28 -3.57
C ARG A 17 -16.54 3.48 -4.98
N SER A 18 -17.27 4.56 -5.23
CA SER A 18 -17.81 4.88 -6.55
C SER A 18 -16.71 5.17 -7.59
N SER A 19 -15.61 5.79 -7.17
CA SER A 19 -14.45 6.01 -8.04
C SER A 19 -13.70 4.72 -8.33
N LEU A 20 -13.58 3.82 -7.34
CA LEU A 20 -13.02 2.48 -7.52
C LEU A 20 -13.87 1.60 -8.45
N GLU A 21 -15.19 1.62 -8.32
CA GLU A 21 -16.11 0.90 -9.21
C GLU A 21 -15.99 1.40 -10.66
N LEU A 22 -15.86 2.71 -10.87
CA LEU A 22 -15.63 3.29 -12.20
C LEU A 22 -14.33 2.77 -12.84
N LEU A 23 -13.27 2.60 -12.04
CA LEU A 23 -12.00 2.06 -12.49
C LEU A 23 -12.04 0.53 -12.67
N SER A 24 -12.86 -0.17 -11.88
CA SER A 24 -13.02 -1.62 -11.96
C SER A 24 -13.91 -2.04 -13.14
N ASN A 25 -14.87 -1.20 -13.56
CA ASN A 25 -15.79 -1.52 -14.64
C ASN A 25 -15.13 -1.33 -16.02
N PRO A 26 -14.87 -2.40 -16.78
CA PRO A 26 -14.20 -2.28 -18.06
C PRO A 26 -15.02 -1.56 -19.13
N ARG A 27 -16.36 -1.53 -18.96
CA ARG A 27 -17.31 -0.88 -19.85
C ARG A 27 -17.52 0.61 -19.55
N ALA A 28 -16.95 1.12 -18.46
CA ALA A 28 -16.99 2.54 -18.17
C ALA A 28 -16.16 3.32 -19.21
N GLY A 29 -16.84 4.10 -20.05
CA GLY A 29 -16.23 4.86 -21.16
C GLY A 29 -15.58 6.19 -20.77
N HIS A 30 -15.39 6.45 -19.47
CA HIS A 30 -14.85 7.74 -19.04
C HIS A 30 -13.36 7.87 -19.42
N PRO A 31 -12.94 8.89 -20.18
CA PRO A 31 -11.58 8.99 -20.73
C PRO A 31 -10.51 9.01 -19.64
N LEU A 32 -10.77 9.66 -18.50
CA LEU A 32 -9.87 9.63 -17.34
C LEU A 32 -9.75 8.22 -16.73
N ALA A 33 -10.86 7.49 -16.60
CA ALA A 33 -10.85 6.14 -16.02
C ALA A 33 -10.10 5.16 -16.92
N HIS A 34 -10.27 5.29 -18.24
CA HIS A 34 -9.53 4.52 -19.23
C HIS A 34 -8.01 4.80 -19.16
N ALA A 35 -7.61 6.08 -19.10
CA ALA A 35 -6.21 6.46 -18.99
C ALA A 35 -5.56 5.95 -17.69
N ILE A 36 -6.31 5.99 -16.57
CA ILE A 36 -5.86 5.44 -15.28
C ILE A 36 -5.70 3.93 -15.36
N ARG A 37 -6.70 3.18 -15.83
CA ARG A 37 -6.63 1.71 -15.98
C ARG A 37 -5.48 1.24 -16.88
N LYS A 38 -5.16 2.00 -17.92
CA LYS A 38 -4.04 1.69 -18.82
C LYS A 38 -2.69 1.80 -18.11
N LYS A 39 -2.56 2.75 -17.17
CA LYS A 39 -1.31 3.05 -16.46
C LYS A 39 -1.20 2.33 -15.11
N LEU A 40 -2.32 2.03 -14.47
CA LEU A 40 -2.39 1.42 -13.14
C LEU A 40 -2.85 -0.02 -13.30
N LYS A 41 -1.96 -0.96 -13.03
CA LYS A 41 -2.32 -2.38 -12.84
C LYS A 41 -2.04 -2.76 -11.38
N PRO A 42 -2.82 -2.25 -10.42
CA PRO A 42 -2.58 -2.57 -9.02
C PRO A 42 -3.03 -4.00 -8.79
N THR A 43 -2.18 -4.78 -8.14
CA THR A 43 -2.58 -6.09 -7.63
C THR A 43 -3.62 -5.92 -6.51
N PRO A 44 -4.49 -6.91 -6.26
CA PRO A 44 -5.45 -6.84 -5.15
C PRO A 44 -4.81 -6.49 -3.81
N VAL A 45 -3.61 -7.03 -3.54
CA VAL A 45 -2.82 -6.75 -2.32
C VAL A 45 -2.39 -5.29 -2.25
N GLN A 46 -1.91 -4.71 -3.36
CA GLN A 46 -1.55 -3.29 -3.40
C GLN A 46 -2.77 -2.40 -3.14
N THR A 47 -3.92 -2.73 -3.73
CA THR A 47 -5.17 -1.99 -3.49
C THR A 47 -5.57 -2.04 -2.01
N GLN A 48 -5.48 -3.21 -1.37
CA GLN A 48 -5.79 -3.37 0.05
C GLN A 48 -4.85 -2.53 0.93
N ILE A 49 -3.54 -2.58 0.67
CA ILE A 49 -2.53 -1.78 1.40
C ILE A 49 -2.80 -0.29 1.24
N PHE A 50 -3.00 0.18 0.01
CA PHE A 50 -3.18 1.62 -0.24
C PHE A 50 -4.49 2.15 0.33
N THR A 51 -5.57 1.38 0.27
CA THR A 51 -6.86 1.80 0.82
C THR A 51 -6.97 1.57 2.33
N GLY A 52 -5.93 1.01 2.96
CA GLY A 52 -5.94 0.66 4.37
C GLY A 52 -6.92 -0.46 4.73
N HIS A 53 -7.45 -1.20 3.75
CA HIS A 53 -8.30 -2.39 3.94
C HIS A 53 -7.43 -3.64 4.02
N THR A 54 -6.49 -3.65 4.95
CA THR A 54 -5.53 -4.72 5.13
C THR A 54 -6.00 -5.70 6.20
N GLY A 55 -5.56 -6.96 6.12
CA GLY A 55 -5.85 -7.96 7.14
C GLY A 55 -4.99 -7.84 8.41
N ILE A 56 -4.58 -6.63 8.79
CA ILE A 56 -3.70 -6.37 9.94
C ILE A 56 -4.50 -6.03 11.20
N ALA A 57 -3.92 -6.24 12.38
CA ALA A 57 -4.63 -6.11 13.65
C ALA A 57 -5.26 -4.71 13.84
N GLU A 58 -4.58 -3.63 13.46
CA GLU A 58 -5.13 -2.27 13.55
C GLU A 58 -6.45 -2.13 12.79
N TYR A 59 -6.51 -2.63 11.55
CA TYR A 59 -7.72 -2.61 10.74
C TYR A 59 -8.80 -3.50 11.33
N LEU A 60 -8.46 -4.76 11.65
CA LEU A 60 -9.42 -5.74 12.16
C LEU A 60 -10.04 -5.31 13.49
N HIS A 61 -9.25 -4.71 14.38
CA HIS A 61 -9.73 -4.16 15.64
C HIS A 61 -10.73 -3.01 15.43
N ARG A 62 -10.47 -2.10 14.47
CA ARG A 62 -11.41 -1.03 14.11
C ARG A 62 -12.77 -1.56 13.64
N PHE A 63 -12.78 -2.71 12.96
CA PHE A 63 -14.00 -3.40 12.54
C PHE A 63 -14.56 -4.38 13.58
N LYS A 64 -14.00 -4.40 14.80
CA LYS A 64 -14.41 -5.28 15.91
C LYS A 64 -14.33 -6.77 15.58
N LEU A 65 -13.45 -7.13 14.65
CA LEU A 65 -13.16 -8.53 14.28
C LEU A 65 -12.02 -9.12 15.11
N LEU A 66 -11.21 -8.26 15.73
CA LEU A 66 -10.12 -8.63 16.63
C LEU A 66 -10.23 -7.83 17.94
N GLN A 67 -9.86 -8.44 19.07
CA GLN A 67 -10.01 -7.84 20.40
C GLN A 67 -8.96 -6.78 20.71
N SER A 68 -7.76 -6.88 20.13
CA SER A 68 -6.69 -5.92 20.31
C SER A 68 -6.07 -5.54 18.96
N PRO A 69 -5.57 -4.30 18.81
CA PRO A 69 -4.82 -3.87 17.63
C PRO A 69 -3.32 -4.22 17.72
N SER A 70 -2.90 -4.96 18.75
CA SER A 70 -1.51 -5.24 19.06
C SER A 70 -0.89 -6.22 18.08
N CYS A 71 0.39 -6.06 17.78
CA CYS A 71 1.15 -6.99 16.95
C CYS A 71 1.60 -8.21 17.76
N GLU A 72 1.69 -9.36 17.10
CA GLU A 72 2.21 -10.59 17.70
C GLU A 72 3.66 -10.48 18.18
N CYS A 73 4.44 -9.52 17.65
CA CYS A 73 5.82 -9.33 18.10
C CYS A 73 5.93 -8.67 19.48
N ASP A 74 4.94 -7.83 19.83
CA ASP A 74 4.98 -6.99 21.03
C ASP A 74 3.55 -6.49 21.33
N ALA A 75 3.04 -6.83 22.52
CA ALA A 75 1.70 -6.48 22.94
C ALA A 75 1.47 -4.96 23.05
N ASP A 76 2.52 -4.19 23.27
CA ASP A 76 2.46 -2.73 23.42
C ASP A 76 2.53 -1.99 22.08
N LYS A 77 2.81 -2.70 20.97
CA LYS A 77 2.91 -2.09 19.63
C LYS A 77 1.68 -2.40 18.80
N ILE A 78 1.14 -1.37 18.17
CA ILE A 78 0.03 -1.50 17.23
C ILE A 78 0.53 -2.08 15.90
N GLU A 79 -0.16 -3.11 15.39
CA GLU A 79 0.14 -3.70 14.09
C GLU A 79 -0.38 -2.83 12.94
N SER A 80 0.34 -1.74 12.68
CA SER A 80 0.10 -0.86 11.54
C SER A 80 0.93 -1.29 10.32
N VAL A 81 0.55 -0.78 9.13
CA VAL A 81 1.34 -0.98 7.89
C VAL A 81 2.76 -0.47 8.07
N TRP A 82 2.93 0.68 8.72
CA TRP A 82 4.25 1.27 8.98
C TRP A 82 5.08 0.40 9.92
N HIS A 83 4.47 -0.10 11.00
CA HIS A 83 5.14 -1.01 11.91
C HIS A 83 5.64 -2.26 11.17
N ILE A 84 4.78 -2.93 10.40
CA ILE A 84 5.14 -4.14 9.63
C ILE A 84 6.31 -3.85 8.68
N ILE A 85 6.23 -2.78 7.90
CA ILE A 85 7.23 -2.48 6.86
C ILE A 85 8.55 -1.99 7.46
N LEU A 86 8.53 -1.13 8.50
CA LEU A 86 9.71 -0.38 8.94
C LEU A 86 10.31 -0.83 10.28
N GLU A 87 9.52 -1.44 11.17
CA GLU A 87 9.93 -1.63 12.56
C GLU A 87 9.80 -3.06 13.07
N CYS A 88 8.86 -3.84 12.52
CA CYS A 88 8.50 -5.14 13.06
C CYS A 88 9.66 -6.13 12.92
N PRO A 89 10.08 -6.80 14.01
CA PRO A 89 11.19 -7.76 13.97
C PRO A 89 10.82 -9.03 13.19
N ARG A 90 9.53 -9.39 13.13
CA ARG A 90 9.03 -10.55 12.35
C ARG A 90 9.41 -10.47 10.88
N TYR A 91 9.52 -9.25 10.34
CA TYR A 91 9.82 -8.98 8.94
C TYR A 91 11.20 -8.37 8.73
N GLU A 92 12.08 -8.42 9.73
CA GLU A 92 13.41 -7.82 9.66
C GLU A 92 14.25 -8.38 8.50
N VAL A 93 14.28 -9.70 8.35
CA VAL A 93 15.01 -10.36 7.25
C VAL A 93 14.44 -9.95 5.88
N ALA A 94 13.11 -9.96 5.73
CA ALA A 94 12.46 -9.57 4.50
C ALA A 94 12.70 -8.09 4.15
N ARG A 95 12.72 -7.21 5.16
CA ARG A 95 13.06 -5.79 5.02
C ARG A 95 14.51 -5.63 4.58
N TYR A 96 15.45 -6.31 5.23
CA TYR A 96 16.87 -6.26 4.87
C TYR A 96 17.11 -6.70 3.42
N ASP A 97 16.50 -7.82 3.00
CA ASP A 97 16.58 -8.32 1.63
C ASP A 97 16.01 -7.33 0.62
N LEU A 98 14.90 -6.68 0.98
CA LEU A 98 14.27 -5.67 0.14
C LEU A 98 15.16 -4.42 0.02
N GLU A 99 15.67 -3.90 1.13
CA GLU A 99 16.58 -2.75 1.19
C GLU A 99 17.84 -2.98 0.35
N HIS A 100 18.40 -4.19 0.39
CA HIS A 100 19.51 -4.59 -0.46
C HIS A 100 19.13 -4.62 -1.95
N LYS A 101 17.96 -5.18 -2.29
CA LYS A 101 17.49 -5.25 -3.70
C LYS A 101 17.21 -3.88 -4.30
N ILE A 102 16.71 -2.93 -3.51
CA ILE A 102 16.40 -1.57 -3.96
C ILE A 102 17.55 -0.60 -3.75
N GLU A 103 18.67 -1.06 -3.16
CA GLU A 103 19.86 -0.28 -2.81
C GLU A 103 19.52 1.02 -2.05
N THR A 104 18.45 0.98 -1.26
CA THR A 104 17.88 2.15 -0.58
C THR A 104 17.33 1.73 0.77
N LYS A 105 17.64 2.50 1.81
CA LYS A 105 17.10 2.28 3.15
C LYS A 105 15.65 2.72 3.22
N LEU A 106 14.80 1.89 3.82
CA LEU A 106 13.40 2.23 4.04
C LEU A 106 13.31 3.11 5.29
N GLU A 107 12.84 4.33 5.09
CA GLU A 107 12.66 5.30 6.17
C GLU A 107 11.35 6.07 5.98
N ASN A 108 10.68 6.40 7.08
CA ASN A 108 9.47 7.20 7.03
C ASN A 108 9.83 8.67 6.78
N LYS A 109 9.97 9.04 5.51
CA LYS A 109 10.16 10.44 5.11
C LYS A 109 8.87 11.18 5.36
N LYS A 110 8.78 11.88 6.50
CA LYS A 110 7.74 12.90 6.69
C LYS A 110 7.86 13.87 5.52
N CYS A 111 6.82 13.93 4.68
CA CYS A 111 6.73 14.93 3.63
C CYS A 111 6.55 16.29 4.32
N THR A 112 7.64 17.02 4.51
CA THR A 112 7.60 18.43 4.91
C THR A 112 6.92 19.19 3.77
N LYS A 113 5.75 19.74 4.06
CA LYS A 113 4.98 20.58 3.15
C LYS A 113 5.74 21.84 2.75
#